data_AF-W7S7V7-F1
#
_entry.id   AF-W7S7V7-F1
#
_cell.length_a   1.000
_cell.length_b   1.000
_cell.length_c   1.000
_cell.angle_alpha   90.00
_cell.angle_beta   90.00
_cell.angle_gamma   90.00
#
_symmetry.space_group_name_H-M   'P 1'
#
loop_
_entity.id
_entity.type
_entity.pdbx_description
1 polymer ?
#
loop_
_entity_poly.entity_id
_entity_poly.type
_entity_poly.pdbx_seq_one_letter_code
_entity_poly.pdbx_strand_id
1 'polypeptide(L)'
;MSDAVADFRRRWGAGSVVPLAAHDITRRLGIQPADTVIAGPDGAVLVTTQGYGLVGGTPDFVRERVPEGVDEARARFVRYARRTGSAVLVEIAAEFPPTRQSWSKPADVAPGSAVAEQLDLMRSFADGQTPPADFARRWLAARRRSLSEGERTRPPLTEILDRMFSALDDYAIDPTLHEPGDLTDEQLADVARRALEELADA
;
A
#
# COMPACT_ATOMS: atom_id res chain seq x y z
N MET A 1 28.54 0.19 0.01
CA MET A 1 27.80 1.46 0.23
C MET A 1 28.41 2.61 -0.61
N SER A 2 27.65 3.18 -1.56
CA SER A 2 28.07 4.37 -2.34
C SER A 2 28.02 5.63 -1.47
N ASP A 3 29.06 6.48 -1.53
CA ASP A 3 29.16 7.73 -0.75
C ASP A 3 27.94 8.65 -0.90
N ALA A 4 27.27 8.60 -2.06
CA ALA A 4 26.07 9.37 -2.37
C ALA A 4 24.86 8.95 -1.50
N VAL A 5 24.70 7.66 -1.19
CA VAL A 5 23.61 7.14 -0.36
C VAL A 5 23.80 7.58 1.10
N ALA A 6 25.03 7.48 1.59
CA ALA A 6 25.39 7.91 2.93
C ALA A 6 25.20 9.43 3.11
N ASP A 7 25.58 10.23 2.11
CA ASP A 7 25.39 11.68 2.14
C ASP A 7 23.91 12.09 2.10
N PHE A 8 23.13 11.46 1.21
CA PHE A 8 21.69 11.69 1.12
C PHE A 8 20.99 11.44 2.45
N ARG A 9 21.33 10.33 3.12
CA ARG A 9 20.76 9.95 4.41
C ARG A 9 21.13 10.93 5.53
N ARG A 10 22.39 11.38 5.58
CA ARG A 10 22.84 12.39 6.56
C ARG A 10 22.02 13.68 6.45
N ARG A 11 21.60 14.03 5.24
CA ARG A 11 21.00 15.32 4.93
C ARG A 11 19.48 15.33 5.06
N TRP A 12 18.81 14.20 4.78
CA TRP A 12 17.35 14.15 4.68
C TRP A 12 16.67 13.04 5.50
N GLY A 13 17.42 12.21 6.23
CA GLY A 13 16.86 11.25 7.18
C GLY A 13 16.20 10.02 6.53
N ALA A 14 15.04 9.60 7.07
CA ALA A 14 14.33 8.41 6.63
C ALA A 14 13.66 8.63 5.26
N GLY A 15 13.96 7.74 4.30
CA GLY A 15 13.47 7.85 2.92
C GLY A 15 13.06 6.50 2.33
N SER A 16 12.55 6.51 1.10
CA SER A 16 12.19 5.33 0.32
C SER A 16 13.12 5.13 -0.87
N VAL A 17 13.29 3.89 -1.30
CA VAL A 17 14.02 3.54 -2.53
C VAL A 17 13.03 3.01 -3.56
N VAL A 18 13.12 3.50 -4.79
CA VAL A 18 12.27 3.07 -5.91
C VAL A 18 13.13 2.57 -7.07
N PRO A 19 12.75 1.48 -7.76
CA PRO A 19 13.43 1.08 -8.99
C PRO A 19 13.09 2.06 -10.11
N LEU A 20 14.05 2.39 -10.95
CA LEU A 20 13.81 3.16 -12.16
C LEU A 20 13.73 2.15 -13.33
N ALA A 21 12.66 2.22 -14.14
CA ALA A 21 12.66 1.44 -15.37
C ALA A 21 13.75 1.99 -16.30
N ALA A 22 14.37 1.12 -17.11
CA ALA A 22 15.47 1.48 -18.01
C ALA A 22 15.13 2.60 -19.02
N HIS A 23 13.87 3.04 -19.10
CA HIS A 23 13.40 4.13 -19.97
C HIS A 23 12.57 5.22 -19.25
N ASP A 24 12.32 5.17 -17.93
CA ASP A 24 11.36 6.09 -17.26
C ASP A 24 11.98 7.24 -16.44
N ILE A 25 12.99 7.91 -16.97
CA ILE A 25 13.50 9.16 -16.37
C ILE A 25 13.17 10.39 -17.24
N THR A 26 12.78 10.21 -18.50
CA THR A 26 12.81 11.30 -19.49
C THR A 26 11.52 12.09 -19.72
N ARG A 27 10.42 11.87 -18.97
CA ARG A 27 9.17 12.63 -19.22
C ARG A 27 8.79 13.73 -18.23
N ARG A 28 9.54 13.96 -17.15
CA ARG A 28 9.23 15.08 -16.23
C ARG A 28 10.38 16.00 -15.83
N LEU A 29 11.65 15.65 -16.06
CA LEU A 29 12.76 16.38 -15.40
C LEU A 29 14.00 16.67 -16.25
N GLY A 30 13.96 16.48 -17.58
CA GLY A 30 14.83 17.18 -18.54
C GLY A 30 16.34 17.34 -18.26
N ILE A 31 17.08 16.35 -17.72
CA ILE A 31 18.54 16.44 -17.49
C ILE A 31 19.26 15.09 -17.72
N GLN A 32 20.52 15.11 -18.20
CA GLN A 32 21.54 14.02 -18.28
C GLN A 32 22.97 14.60 -18.10
N PRO A 33 24.01 13.88 -17.57
CA PRO A 33 24.03 12.72 -16.67
C PRO A 33 25.07 12.79 -15.49
N ALA A 34 25.08 11.71 -14.69
CA ALA A 34 25.76 11.39 -13.42
C ALA A 34 25.00 11.90 -12.18
N ASP A 35 24.49 10.94 -11.40
CA ASP A 35 23.65 11.05 -10.20
C ASP A 35 22.97 12.42 -9.98
N THR A 36 21.71 12.55 -10.37
CA THR A 36 20.99 13.82 -10.29
C THR A 36 20.26 13.95 -8.96
N VAL A 37 20.59 14.97 -8.18
CA VAL A 37 19.81 15.37 -6.99
C VAL A 37 18.89 16.53 -7.36
N ILE A 38 17.60 16.35 -7.11
CA ILE A 38 16.60 17.42 -7.18
C ILE A 38 16.16 17.67 -5.74
N ALA A 39 16.52 18.82 -5.19
CA ALA A 39 16.21 19.21 -3.82
C ALA A 39 15.29 20.44 -3.79
N GLY A 40 14.35 20.42 -2.85
CA GLY A 40 13.52 21.54 -2.46
C GLY A 40 13.52 21.72 -0.94
N PRO A 41 12.78 22.70 -0.41
CA PRO A 41 12.73 22.96 1.03
C PRO A 41 12.18 21.78 1.84
N ASP A 42 11.29 20.99 1.25
CA ASP A 42 10.58 19.89 1.94
C ASP A 42 11.18 18.50 1.67
N GLY A 43 12.20 18.39 0.82
CA GLY A 43 12.80 17.08 0.52
C GLY A 43 13.64 17.05 -0.74
N ALA A 44 14.11 15.86 -1.09
CA ALA A 44 14.96 15.60 -2.23
C ALA A 44 14.68 14.25 -2.90
N VAL A 45 14.99 14.19 -4.20
CA VAL A 45 15.05 12.96 -5.00
C VAL A 45 16.45 12.82 -5.56
N LEU A 46 17.12 11.70 -5.29
CA LEU A 46 18.38 11.31 -5.92
C LEU A 46 18.09 10.24 -6.97
N VAL A 47 18.45 10.50 -8.21
CA VAL A 47 18.38 9.55 -9.33
C VAL A 47 19.77 8.99 -9.57
N THR A 48 19.96 7.69 -9.38
CA THR A 48 21.28 7.06 -9.50
C THR A 48 21.49 6.45 -10.89
N THR A 49 22.74 6.49 -11.34
CA THR A 49 23.21 5.77 -12.54
C THR A 49 23.10 4.25 -12.41
N GLN A 50 22.91 3.73 -11.20
CA GLN A 50 22.72 2.31 -10.90
C GLN A 50 21.27 1.83 -11.12
N GLY A 51 20.38 2.69 -11.65
CA GLY A 51 19.03 2.29 -12.04
C GLY A 51 18.00 2.33 -10.91
N TYR A 52 18.25 3.09 -9.84
CA TYR A 52 17.30 3.31 -8.75
C TYR A 52 17.28 4.77 -8.30
N GLY A 53 16.20 5.15 -7.62
CA GLY A 53 16.04 6.48 -7.01
C GLY A 53 15.88 6.40 -5.49
N LEU A 54 16.41 7.39 -4.77
CA LEU A 54 16.11 7.64 -3.36
C LEU A 54 15.21 8.86 -3.25
N VAL A 55 14.20 8.77 -2.38
CA VAL A 55 13.30 9.88 -2.05
C VAL A 55 13.32 10.07 -0.54
N GLY A 56 13.53 11.30 -0.07
CA GLY A 56 13.56 11.63 1.35
C GLY A 56 13.09 13.06 1.57
N GLY A 57 12.56 13.38 2.75
CA GLY A 57 11.96 14.68 3.03
C GLY A 57 10.91 14.61 4.13
N THR A 58 10.06 15.64 4.18
CA THR A 58 8.88 15.65 5.05
C THR A 58 7.91 14.52 4.69
N PRO A 59 7.06 14.06 5.63
CA PRO A 59 6.07 13.01 5.34
C PRO A 59 5.16 13.33 4.15
N ASP A 60 4.75 14.59 3.99
CA ASP A 60 3.89 15.02 2.89
C ASP A 60 4.64 14.97 1.55
N PHE A 61 5.89 15.45 1.51
CA PHE A 61 6.73 15.36 0.32
C PHE A 61 6.93 13.91 -0.14
N VAL A 62 7.22 13.00 0.80
CA VAL A 62 7.41 11.58 0.48
C VAL A 62 6.09 10.95 -0.01
N ARG A 63 4.95 11.27 0.62
CA ARG A 63 3.63 10.76 0.23
C ARG A 63 3.25 11.18 -1.19
N GLU A 64 3.54 12.41 -1.58
CA GLU A 64 3.28 12.90 -2.95
C GLU A 64 4.13 12.20 -4.02
N ARG A 65 5.36 11.80 -3.67
CA ARG A 65 6.32 11.20 -4.62
C ARG A 65 6.27 9.68 -4.65
N VAL A 66 5.70 9.07 -3.62
CA VAL A 66 5.51 7.63 -3.51
C VAL A 66 4.03 7.35 -3.20
N PRO A 67 3.14 7.52 -4.19
CA PRO A 67 1.70 7.40 -4.00
C PRO A 67 1.27 6.00 -3.54
N GLU A 68 2.07 4.97 -3.84
CA GLU A 68 1.87 3.59 -3.35
C GLU A 68 2.29 3.38 -1.89
N GLY A 69 2.94 4.37 -1.27
CA GLY A 69 3.49 4.29 0.08
C GLY A 69 4.93 3.77 0.15
N VAL A 70 5.66 4.23 1.16
CA VAL A 70 7.10 3.97 1.37
C VAL A 70 7.41 2.48 1.40
N ASP A 71 6.59 1.69 2.09
CA ASP A 71 6.85 0.26 2.22
C ASP A 71 6.58 -0.51 0.94
N GLU A 72 5.52 -0.19 0.18
CA GLU A 72 5.27 -0.83 -1.12
C GLU A 72 6.42 -0.54 -2.08
N ALA A 73 6.88 0.71 -2.13
CA ALA A 73 8.07 1.10 -2.89
C ALA A 73 9.30 0.25 -2.51
N ARG A 74 9.59 0.11 -1.20
CA ARG A 74 10.70 -0.71 -0.71
C ARG A 74 10.56 -2.19 -1.07
N ALA A 75 9.37 -2.78 -0.94
CA ALA A 75 9.21 -4.20 -1.31
C ALA A 75 9.25 -4.43 -2.81
N ARG A 76 8.69 -3.51 -3.61
CA ARG A 76 8.83 -3.53 -5.07
C ARG A 76 10.31 -3.45 -5.45
N PHE A 77 11.08 -2.61 -4.76
CA PHE A 77 12.52 -2.53 -4.94
C PHE A 77 13.23 -3.83 -4.57
N VAL A 78 12.90 -4.48 -3.44
CA VAL A 78 13.43 -5.81 -3.07
C VAL A 78 13.14 -6.85 -4.16
N ARG A 79 11.90 -6.91 -4.66
CA ARG A 79 11.52 -7.83 -5.75
C ARG A 79 12.31 -7.54 -7.02
N TYR A 80 12.47 -6.26 -7.36
CA TYR A 80 13.25 -5.83 -8.52
C TYR A 80 14.72 -6.23 -8.39
N ALA A 81 15.37 -5.94 -7.26
CA ALA A 81 16.77 -6.28 -6.98
C ALA A 81 17.04 -7.79 -7.10
N ARG A 82 16.14 -8.62 -6.56
CA ARG A 82 16.23 -10.08 -6.69
C ARG A 82 16.08 -10.54 -8.13
N ARG A 83 15.14 -9.96 -8.87
CA ARG A 83 14.87 -10.32 -10.27
C ARG A 83 16.03 -9.94 -11.20
N THR A 84 16.72 -8.83 -10.95
CA THR A 84 17.87 -8.41 -11.77
C THR A 84 19.16 -9.14 -11.42
N GLY A 85 19.25 -9.75 -10.24
CA GLY A 85 20.47 -10.42 -9.77
C GLY A 85 21.63 -9.46 -9.44
N SER A 86 21.38 -8.15 -9.41
CA SER A 86 22.42 -7.14 -9.12
C SER A 86 22.78 -7.14 -7.63
N ALA A 87 24.02 -7.50 -7.30
CA ALA A 87 24.51 -7.51 -5.92
C ALA A 87 24.36 -6.15 -5.23
N VAL A 88 24.62 -5.06 -5.96
CA VAL A 88 24.50 -3.68 -5.45
C VAL A 88 23.05 -3.38 -5.09
N LEU A 89 22.09 -3.73 -5.95
CA LEU A 89 20.67 -3.48 -5.66
C LEU A 89 20.17 -4.33 -4.48
N VAL A 90 20.69 -5.55 -4.32
CA VAL A 90 20.37 -6.41 -3.18
C VAL A 90 20.92 -5.82 -1.87
N GLU A 91 22.15 -5.28 -1.87
CA GLU A 91 22.73 -4.58 -0.71
C GLU A 91 21.88 -3.36 -0.32
N ILE A 92 21.51 -2.51 -1.29
CA ILE A 92 20.64 -1.35 -1.05
C ILE A 92 19.26 -1.77 -0.56
N ALA A 93 18.69 -2.84 -1.11
CA ALA A 93 17.38 -3.35 -0.68
C ALA A 93 17.41 -3.85 0.77
N ALA A 94 18.54 -4.42 1.21
CA ALA A 94 18.75 -4.84 2.60
C ALA A 94 18.92 -3.64 3.55
N GLU A 95 19.45 -2.51 3.07
CA GLU A 95 19.57 -1.28 3.86
C GLU A 95 18.22 -0.58 4.08
N PHE A 96 17.30 -0.69 3.12
CA PHE A 96 15.97 -0.08 3.17
C PHE A 96 14.86 -1.15 3.16
N PRO A 97 14.77 -2.03 4.17
CA PRO A 97 13.73 -3.03 4.21
C PRO A 97 12.35 -2.38 4.39
N PRO A 98 11.28 -2.98 3.85
CA PRO A 98 9.92 -2.62 4.23
C PRO A 98 9.79 -2.69 5.75
N THR A 99 9.22 -1.65 6.35
CA THR A 99 9.11 -1.53 7.81
C THR A 99 7.86 -2.20 8.37
N ARG A 100 6.78 -2.26 7.60
CA ARG A 100 5.53 -2.94 7.94
C ARG A 100 5.51 -4.34 7.33
N GLN A 101 5.23 -5.31 8.18
CA GLN A 101 5.02 -6.69 7.81
C GLN A 101 3.77 -6.80 6.94
N SER A 102 3.87 -7.53 5.84
CA SER A 102 2.74 -7.77 4.95
C SER A 102 2.00 -9.04 5.36
N TRP A 103 0.72 -8.92 5.71
CA TRP A 103 -0.08 -10.00 6.27
C TRP A 103 -0.81 -10.80 5.20
N SER A 104 -0.63 -12.11 5.19
CA SER A 104 -1.42 -13.02 4.35
C SER A 104 -2.53 -13.71 5.13
N LYS A 105 -2.43 -13.78 6.46
CA LYS A 105 -3.39 -14.44 7.34
C LYS A 105 -4.01 -13.44 8.32
N PRO A 106 -5.31 -13.57 8.65
CA PRO A 106 -5.96 -12.73 9.65
C PRO A 106 -5.26 -12.75 11.01
N ALA A 107 -4.73 -13.90 11.42
CA ALA A 107 -4.04 -14.06 12.71
C ALA A 107 -2.73 -13.27 12.81
N ASP A 108 -2.13 -12.90 11.67
CA ASP A 108 -0.89 -12.12 11.63
C ASP A 108 -1.17 -10.61 11.69
N VAL A 109 -2.42 -10.20 11.45
CA VAL A 109 -2.81 -8.78 11.39
C VAL A 109 -2.64 -8.15 12.77
N ALA A 110 -1.90 -7.04 12.82
CA ALA A 110 -1.63 -6.35 14.07
C ALA A 110 -2.94 -5.87 14.73
N PRO A 111 -3.16 -6.12 16.03
CA PRO A 111 -4.30 -5.58 16.75
C PRO A 111 -4.35 -4.05 16.66
N GLY A 112 -5.53 -3.48 16.42
CA GLY A 112 -5.73 -2.04 16.28
C GLY A 112 -5.34 -1.45 14.92
N SER A 113 -4.82 -2.26 13.99
CA SER A 113 -4.65 -1.88 12.58
C SER A 113 -6.00 -1.61 11.89
N ALA A 114 -5.98 -0.85 10.81
CA ALA A 114 -7.18 -0.61 10.02
C ALA A 114 -7.61 -1.85 9.22
N VAL A 115 -6.68 -2.76 8.88
CA VAL A 115 -7.03 -4.11 8.39
C VAL A 115 -7.76 -4.93 9.47
N ALA A 116 -7.32 -4.89 10.73
CA ALA A 116 -8.03 -5.59 11.81
C ALA A 116 -9.46 -5.07 11.95
N GLU A 117 -9.65 -3.75 11.91
CA GLU A 117 -10.98 -3.14 11.94
C GLU A 117 -11.87 -3.57 10.76
N GLN A 118 -11.32 -3.64 9.54
CA GLN A 118 -12.06 -4.16 8.37
C GLN A 118 -12.55 -5.60 8.60
N LEU A 119 -11.71 -6.47 9.15
CA LEU A 119 -12.05 -7.86 9.44
C LEU A 119 -13.09 -7.99 10.55
N ASP A 120 -12.97 -7.20 11.62
CA ASP A 120 -13.93 -7.19 12.71
C ASP A 120 -15.31 -6.66 12.28
N LEU A 121 -15.31 -5.63 11.42
CA LEU A 121 -16.53 -5.12 10.80
C LEU A 121 -17.21 -6.19 9.94
N MET A 122 -16.44 -6.93 9.13
CA MET A 122 -16.99 -8.03 8.32
C MET A 122 -17.63 -9.11 9.20
N ARG A 123 -16.98 -9.52 10.31
CA ARG A 123 -17.54 -10.52 11.25
C ARG A 123 -18.82 -10.01 11.91
N SER A 124 -18.76 -8.80 12.47
CA SER A 124 -19.91 -8.18 13.13
C SER A 124 -21.10 -7.99 12.19
N PHE A 125 -20.85 -7.66 10.92
CA PHE A 125 -21.88 -7.55 9.90
C PHE A 125 -22.45 -8.93 9.49
N ALA A 126 -21.58 -9.92 9.25
CA ALA A 126 -21.97 -11.29 8.94
C ALA A 126 -22.84 -11.93 10.03
N ASP A 127 -22.58 -11.59 11.30
CA ASP A 127 -23.33 -12.04 12.48
C ASP A 127 -24.61 -11.20 12.75
N GLY A 128 -24.95 -10.26 11.87
CA GLY A 128 -26.12 -9.39 11.98
C GLY A 128 -26.05 -8.35 13.11
N GLN A 129 -24.87 -8.13 13.70
CA GLN A 129 -24.67 -7.20 14.82
C GLN A 129 -24.46 -5.76 14.37
N THR A 130 -24.18 -5.53 13.09
CA THR A 130 -23.97 -4.19 12.52
C THR A 130 -24.96 -3.95 11.38
N PRO A 131 -25.70 -2.82 11.37
CA PRO A 131 -26.56 -2.48 10.25
C PRO A 131 -25.77 -2.32 8.93
N PRO A 132 -26.36 -2.70 7.78
CA PRO A 132 -25.69 -2.66 6.47
C PRO A 132 -25.03 -1.31 6.11
N ALA A 133 -25.79 -0.20 6.23
CA ALA A 133 -25.28 1.13 5.90
C ALA A 133 -24.13 1.58 6.84
N ASP A 134 -24.19 1.20 8.12
CA ASP A 134 -23.13 1.52 9.08
C ASP A 134 -21.88 0.68 8.84
N PHE A 135 -22.06 -0.60 8.50
CA PHE A 135 -20.97 -1.47 8.06
C PHE A 135 -20.26 -0.86 6.84
N ALA A 136 -20.99 -0.52 5.77
CA ALA A 136 -20.44 0.03 4.55
C ALA A 136 -19.60 1.30 4.80
N ARG A 137 -20.15 2.26 5.54
CA ARG A 137 -19.45 3.53 5.86
C ARG A 137 -18.17 3.29 6.67
N ARG A 138 -18.25 2.47 7.72
CA ARG A 138 -17.11 2.21 8.61
C ARG A 138 -16.03 1.40 7.92
N TRP A 139 -16.42 0.40 7.11
CA TRP A 139 -15.48 -0.42 6.38
C TRP A 139 -14.71 0.39 5.33
N LEU A 140 -15.39 1.25 4.56
CA LEU A 140 -14.75 2.17 3.61
C LEU A 140 -13.84 3.20 4.32
N ALA A 141 -14.20 3.65 5.52
CA ALA A 141 -13.35 4.52 6.32
C ALA A 141 -12.07 3.78 6.79
N ALA A 142 -12.21 2.55 7.27
CA ALA A 142 -11.08 1.71 7.67
C ALA A 142 -10.18 1.38 6.48
N ARG A 143 -10.72 1.06 5.31
CA ARG A 143 -9.93 0.84 4.09
C ARG A 143 -9.13 2.08 3.68
N ARG A 144 -9.75 3.27 3.69
CA ARG A 144 -9.04 4.54 3.42
C ARG A 144 -7.90 4.78 4.40
N ARG A 145 -8.12 4.47 5.69
CA ARG A 145 -7.08 4.57 6.71
C ARG A 145 -5.94 3.60 6.46
N SER A 146 -6.26 2.34 6.18
CA SER A 146 -5.31 1.27 5.84
C SER A 146 -4.38 1.70 4.69
N LEU A 147 -4.97 2.26 3.62
CA LEU A 147 -4.21 2.81 2.49
C LEU A 147 -3.35 4.01 2.88
N SER A 148 -3.91 4.96 3.65
CA SER A 148 -3.18 6.17 4.08
C SER A 148 -2.00 5.87 5.01
N GLU A 149 -2.13 4.81 5.82
CA GLU A 149 -1.09 4.34 6.71
C GLU A 149 -0.10 3.40 6.01
N GLY A 150 -0.44 2.91 4.81
CA GLY A 150 0.41 1.98 4.05
C GLY A 150 0.47 0.60 4.69
N GLU A 151 -0.63 0.14 5.30
CA GLU A 151 -0.77 -1.24 5.74
C GLU A 151 -0.79 -2.17 4.53
N ARG A 152 -0.19 -3.35 4.69
CA ARG A 152 0.07 -4.25 3.57
C ARG A 152 -0.52 -5.62 3.82
N THR A 153 -1.32 -6.07 2.87
CA THR A 153 -1.82 -7.43 2.82
C THR A 153 -1.16 -8.18 1.65
N ARG A 154 -1.23 -9.50 1.70
CA ARG A 154 -0.91 -10.42 0.60
C ARG A 154 -2.09 -11.34 0.37
N PRO A 155 -2.21 -11.96 -0.81
CA PRO A 155 -3.14 -13.07 -1.00
C PRO A 155 -2.98 -14.16 0.08
N PRO A 156 -4.08 -14.77 0.53
CA PRO A 156 -5.46 -14.55 0.09
C PRO A 156 -6.13 -13.29 0.67
N LEU A 157 -5.59 -12.72 1.75
CA LEU A 157 -6.21 -11.62 2.48
C LEU A 157 -6.46 -10.38 1.60
N THR A 158 -5.53 -10.01 0.72
CA THR A 158 -5.73 -8.89 -0.22
C THR A 158 -6.94 -9.11 -1.13
N GLU A 159 -7.06 -10.29 -1.71
CA GLU A 159 -8.13 -10.62 -2.67
C GLU A 159 -9.50 -10.56 -2.02
N ILE A 160 -9.58 -10.98 -0.76
CA ILE A 160 -10.82 -10.97 0.02
C ILE A 160 -11.24 -9.55 0.39
N LEU A 161 -10.29 -8.71 0.82
CA LEU A 161 -10.57 -7.30 1.09
C LEU A 161 -10.94 -6.53 -0.18
N ASP A 162 -10.32 -6.83 -1.31
CA ASP A 162 -10.63 -6.20 -2.59
C ASP A 162 -12.02 -6.63 -3.11
N ARG A 163 -12.39 -7.90 -2.94
CA ARG A 163 -13.74 -8.37 -3.27
C ARG A 163 -14.82 -7.68 -2.43
N MET A 164 -14.56 -7.51 -1.13
CA MET A 164 -15.48 -6.78 -0.25
C MET A 164 -15.61 -5.32 -0.66
N PHE A 165 -14.51 -4.68 -1.10
CA PHE A 165 -14.54 -3.34 -1.66
C PHE A 165 -15.40 -3.27 -2.92
N SER A 166 -15.22 -4.17 -3.87
CA SER A 166 -16.07 -4.22 -5.08
C SER A 166 -17.55 -4.43 -4.76
N ALA A 167 -17.87 -5.30 -3.81
CA ALA A 167 -19.26 -5.49 -3.38
C ALA A 167 -19.86 -4.23 -2.73
N LEU A 168 -19.04 -3.41 -2.07
CA LEU A 168 -19.49 -2.12 -1.53
C LEU A 168 -19.66 -1.04 -2.59
N ASP A 169 -18.92 -1.12 -3.72
CA ASP A 169 -19.14 -0.25 -4.87
C ASP A 169 -20.49 -0.59 -5.56
N ASP A 170 -20.88 -1.86 -5.55
CA ASP A 170 -22.16 -2.35 -6.08
C ASP A 170 -23.32 -2.23 -5.06
N TYR A 171 -23.11 -1.61 -3.90
CA TYR A 171 -24.11 -1.49 -2.83
C TYR A 171 -24.54 -0.04 -2.57
N ALA A 172 -25.84 0.25 -2.73
CA ALA A 172 -26.42 1.55 -2.41
C ALA A 172 -26.58 1.74 -0.89
N ILE A 173 -25.65 2.47 -0.28
CA ILE A 173 -25.70 2.83 1.16
C ILE A 173 -26.97 3.62 1.52
N ASP A 174 -27.45 4.47 0.61
CA ASP A 174 -28.74 5.14 0.71
C ASP A 174 -29.78 4.34 -0.07
N PRO A 175 -30.77 3.70 0.59
CA PRO A 175 -31.79 2.90 -0.08
C PRO A 175 -32.59 3.67 -1.13
N THR A 176 -32.64 5.00 -1.05
CA THR A 176 -33.34 5.84 -2.03
C THR A 176 -32.61 5.97 -3.36
N LEU A 177 -31.31 5.64 -3.37
CA LEU A 177 -30.44 5.65 -4.56
C LEU A 177 -30.25 4.25 -5.16
N HIS A 178 -30.96 3.24 -4.66
CA HIS A 178 -30.84 1.87 -5.11
C HIS A 178 -31.28 1.72 -6.58
N GLU A 179 -30.39 1.19 -7.41
CA GLU A 179 -30.62 0.93 -8.82
C GLU A 179 -30.83 -0.56 -9.10
N PRO A 180 -31.58 -0.93 -10.17
CA PRO A 180 -31.69 -2.32 -10.58
C PRO A 180 -30.33 -2.94 -10.90
N GLY A 181 -29.88 -3.88 -10.06
CA GLY A 181 -28.58 -4.54 -10.19
C GLY A 181 -27.68 -4.35 -8.97
N ASP A 182 -27.96 -3.35 -8.14
CA ASP A 182 -27.28 -3.15 -6.87
C ASP A 182 -27.51 -4.32 -5.91
N LEU A 183 -26.52 -4.58 -5.06
CA LEU A 183 -26.62 -5.58 -4.01
C LEU A 183 -27.68 -5.19 -2.98
N THR A 184 -28.41 -6.19 -2.52
CA THR A 184 -29.25 -6.07 -1.32
C THR A 184 -28.41 -6.24 -0.05
N ASP A 185 -28.97 -5.82 1.09
CA ASP A 185 -28.36 -6.02 2.42
C ASP A 185 -27.99 -7.50 2.66
N GLU A 186 -28.90 -8.43 2.38
CA GLU A 186 -28.65 -9.88 2.47
C GLU A 186 -27.53 -10.35 1.54
N GLN A 187 -27.50 -9.88 0.30
CA GLN A 187 -26.45 -10.26 -0.66
C GLN A 187 -25.07 -9.75 -0.21
N LEU A 188 -25.02 -8.52 0.32
CA LEU A 188 -23.79 -7.98 0.90
C LEU A 188 -23.34 -8.81 2.11
N ALA A 189 -24.26 -9.25 2.96
CA ALA A 189 -23.97 -10.11 4.11
C ALA A 189 -23.49 -11.50 3.67
N ASP A 190 -24.06 -12.07 2.60
CA ASP A 190 -23.59 -13.32 1.97
C ASP A 190 -22.14 -13.19 1.47
N VAL A 191 -21.79 -12.06 0.84
CA VAL A 191 -20.41 -11.79 0.42
C VAL A 191 -19.47 -11.76 1.61
N ALA A 192 -19.84 -11.06 2.69
CA ALA A 192 -19.03 -10.99 3.91
C ALA A 192 -18.83 -12.37 4.57
N ARG A 193 -19.89 -13.19 4.65
CA ARG A 193 -19.81 -14.56 5.20
C ARG A 193 -18.86 -15.45 4.39
N ARG A 194 -19.04 -15.51 3.08
CA ARG A 194 -18.17 -16.33 2.19
C ARG A 194 -16.71 -15.89 2.26
N ALA A 195 -16.48 -14.58 2.29
CA ALA A 195 -15.14 -14.01 2.46
C ALA A 195 -14.48 -14.47 3.77
N LEU A 196 -15.23 -14.53 4.88
CA LEU A 196 -14.72 -14.99 6.18
C LEU A 196 -14.49 -16.49 6.22
N GLU A 197 -15.35 -17.27 5.57
CA GLU A 197 -15.19 -18.74 5.41
C GLU A 197 -13.90 -19.04 4.63
N GLU A 198 -13.68 -18.38 3.48
CA GLU A 198 -12.46 -18.53 2.69
C GLU A 198 -11.18 -18.17 3.47
N LEU A 199 -11.25 -17.20 4.39
CA LEU A 199 -10.14 -16.86 5.27
C LEU A 199 -9.88 -17.91 6.35
N ALA A 200 -10.92 -18.59 6.83
CA ALA A 200 -10.78 -19.64 7.85
C ALA A 200 -10.11 -20.89 7.28
N ASP A 201 -10.29 -21.15 5.98
CA ASP A 201 -9.77 -22.32 5.27
C ASP A 201 -8.32 -22.16 4.75
N ALA A 202 -7.67 -21.00 4.95
CA ALA A 202 -6.36 -20.64 4.33
C ALA A 202 -5.14 -20.60 5.29
#